data_AF-C9YCV8-F1
#
_entry.id   AF-C9YCV8-F1
#
_cell.length_a   1.000
_cell.length_b   1.000
_cell.length_c   1.000
_cell.angle_alpha   90.00
_cell.angle_beta   90.00
_cell.angle_gamma   90.00
#
_symmetry.space_group_name_H-M   'P 1'
#
loop_
_entity.id
_entity.type
_entity.pdbx_description
1 polymer ?
#
loop_
_entity_poly.entity_id
_entity_poly.type
_entity_poly.pdbx_seq_one_letter_code
_entity_poly.pdbx_strand_id
1 'polypeptide(L)'
;MELAAHGNTIILSGPVVGTELVMVKDAFAANPKIDLVVLRNSHGGEAWTGYRVGEFLRDAGVTTAVSGYCISSCSRMFLGGKQRLFTDDYPADRTYVGFHGHYSADGNLDRTSVQKGGLYTWILKYSDGKADPDLVKRWIAIEKNKGAANFFHPDVSTTLGNSLFFCDGQTAQNPTSCEPIATNALERGVITDVRRVSSPDQSTLPGRQRALQFPPSGYAALADLAKLPLESAAGTEQYQRYLQAKPPRAFAVAPTRQHWGWVSGGTDDVNAAALKRCEDRAKQVCVLYSVDDNVVFH
;
A
#
# COMPACT_ATOMS: atom_id res chain seq x y z
N MET A 1 -1.89 15.69 -5.86
CA MET A 1 -2.71 14.47 -5.98
C MET A 1 -3.67 14.67 -7.12
N GLU A 2 -3.94 13.61 -7.86
CA GLU A 2 -5.04 13.57 -8.82
C GLU A 2 -6.35 13.28 -8.08
N LEU A 3 -7.43 13.97 -8.44
CA LEU A 3 -8.78 13.76 -7.91
C LEU A 3 -9.67 13.18 -9.00
N ALA A 4 -10.29 12.04 -8.72
CA ALA A 4 -11.35 11.47 -9.52
C ALA A 4 -12.66 11.42 -8.70
N ALA A 5 -13.77 11.86 -9.30
CA ALA A 5 -15.08 11.87 -8.67
C ALA A 5 -15.98 10.77 -9.25
N HIS A 6 -16.62 9.99 -8.37
CA HIS A 6 -17.48 8.87 -8.70
C HIS A 6 -18.71 8.88 -7.79
N GLY A 7 -19.81 9.49 -8.26
CA GLY A 7 -21.01 9.68 -7.44
C GLY A 7 -20.69 10.47 -6.16
N ASN A 8 -20.98 9.88 -4.99
CA ASN A 8 -20.68 10.46 -3.68
C ASN A 8 -19.26 10.15 -3.17
N THR A 9 -18.39 9.59 -4.01
CA THR A 9 -17.01 9.27 -3.66
C THR A 9 -16.04 10.17 -4.42
N ILE A 10 -15.02 10.66 -3.73
CA ILE A 10 -13.80 11.17 -4.38
C ILE A 10 -12.62 10.26 -4.07
N ILE A 11 -11.73 10.11 -5.05
CA ILE A 11 -10.51 9.32 -4.95
C ILE A 11 -9.34 10.26 -5.16
N LEU A 12 -8.44 10.32 -4.19
CA LEU A 12 -7.22 11.11 -4.24
C LEU A 12 -6.02 10.17 -4.40
N SER A 13 -5.27 10.33 -5.49
CA SER A 13 -4.11 9.48 -5.81
C SER A 13 -2.81 10.25 -6.01
N GLY A 14 -1.68 9.65 -5.65
CA GLY A 14 -0.34 10.22 -5.92
C GLY A 14 0.18 11.19 -4.85
N PRO A 15 1.22 11.99 -5.16
CA PRO A 15 1.90 12.84 -4.17
C PRO A 15 1.03 14.04 -3.73
N VAL A 16 1.20 14.46 -2.48
CA VAL A 16 0.59 15.69 -1.92
C VAL A 16 1.49 16.87 -2.25
N VAL A 17 1.01 17.79 -3.08
CA VAL A 17 1.85 18.87 -3.66
C VAL A 17 1.46 20.27 -3.20
N GLY A 18 0.40 20.42 -2.41
CA GLY A 18 0.00 21.69 -1.80
C GLY A 18 -1.31 22.28 -2.36
N THR A 19 -1.85 21.72 -3.44
CA THR A 19 -3.08 22.21 -4.08
C THR A 19 -4.32 21.44 -3.62
N GLU A 20 -4.15 20.35 -2.88
CA GLU A 20 -5.23 19.41 -2.57
C GLU A 20 -6.34 20.02 -1.72
N LEU A 21 -6.03 20.98 -0.84
CA LEU A 21 -7.05 21.60 -0.01
C LEU A 21 -8.10 22.35 -0.82
N VAL A 22 -7.66 23.13 -1.83
CA VAL A 22 -8.56 23.88 -2.71
C VAL A 22 -9.36 22.89 -3.55
N MET A 23 -8.67 21.93 -4.19
CA MET A 23 -9.28 20.91 -5.03
C MET A 23 -10.36 20.08 -4.30
N VAL A 24 -10.10 19.68 -3.06
CA VAL A 24 -11.06 18.94 -2.23
C VAL A 24 -12.25 19.82 -1.85
N LYS A 25 -12.02 21.08 -1.45
CA LYS A 25 -13.12 22.01 -1.13
C LYS A 25 -14.02 22.27 -2.34
N ASP A 26 -13.44 22.45 -3.52
CA ASP A 26 -14.18 22.67 -4.76
C ASP A 26 -15.03 21.43 -5.11
N ALA A 27 -14.50 20.22 -4.91
CA ALA A 27 -15.26 18.99 -5.11
C ALA A 27 -16.46 18.87 -4.16
N PHE A 28 -16.30 19.22 -2.88
CA PHE A 28 -17.41 19.24 -1.90
C PHE A 28 -18.42 20.36 -2.16
N ALA A 29 -17.98 21.51 -2.65
CA ALA A 29 -18.88 22.58 -3.08
C ALA A 29 -19.72 22.16 -4.30
N ALA A 30 -19.11 21.45 -5.26
CA ALA A 30 -19.78 20.93 -6.44
C ALA A 30 -20.71 19.75 -6.11
N ASN A 31 -20.35 18.90 -5.15
CA ASN A 31 -21.17 17.79 -4.67
C ASN A 31 -21.20 17.71 -3.13
N PRO A 32 -22.17 18.36 -2.48
CA PRO A 32 -22.34 18.31 -1.02
C PRO A 32 -22.73 16.92 -0.46
N LYS A 33 -23.03 15.95 -1.33
CA LYS A 33 -23.38 14.58 -0.93
C LYS A 33 -22.19 13.64 -0.80
N ILE A 34 -20.96 14.14 -1.03
CA ILE A 34 -19.76 13.32 -0.85
C ILE A 34 -19.70 12.79 0.59
N ASP A 35 -19.65 11.48 0.72
CA ASP A 35 -19.64 10.77 2.01
C ASP A 35 -18.44 9.82 2.16
N LEU A 36 -17.72 9.56 1.07
CA LEU A 36 -16.53 8.71 1.03
C LEU A 36 -15.37 9.41 0.31
N VAL A 37 -14.20 9.40 0.95
CA VAL A 37 -12.93 9.87 0.38
C VAL A 37 -11.94 8.71 0.40
N VAL A 38 -11.55 8.22 -0.76
CA VAL A 38 -10.54 7.16 -0.91
C VAL A 38 -9.17 7.80 -1.11
N LEU A 39 -8.21 7.45 -0.26
CA LEU A 39 -6.83 7.89 -0.34
C LEU A 39 -6.01 6.73 -0.91
N ARG A 40 -5.47 6.90 -2.11
CA ARG A 40 -4.87 5.81 -2.89
C ARG A 40 -3.41 6.06 -3.22
N ASN A 41 -2.58 5.03 -2.97
CA ASN A 41 -1.17 4.95 -3.39
C ASN A 41 -0.42 6.28 -3.27
N SER A 42 -0.36 6.82 -2.06
CA SER A 42 0.27 8.11 -1.78
C SER A 42 1.35 7.98 -0.72
N HIS A 43 2.55 8.43 -1.07
CA HIS A 43 3.66 8.59 -0.13
C HIS A 43 3.55 9.90 0.68
N GLY A 44 2.47 10.67 0.50
CA GLY A 44 2.30 11.99 1.09
C GLY A 44 3.09 13.06 0.34
N GLY A 45 3.66 14.01 1.09
CA GLY A 45 4.35 15.18 0.52
C GLY A 45 4.23 16.38 1.46
N GLU A 46 3.71 17.49 0.97
CA GLU A 46 3.59 18.73 1.74
C GLU A 46 2.80 18.52 3.05
N ALA A 47 3.40 18.91 4.19
CA ALA A 47 2.89 18.56 5.51
C ALA A 47 1.63 19.33 5.89
N TRP A 48 1.62 20.65 5.65
CA TRP A 48 0.51 21.55 6.00
C TRP A 48 -0.81 21.09 5.35
N THR A 49 -0.76 20.71 4.08
CA THR A 49 -1.90 20.25 3.30
C THR A 49 -2.46 18.95 3.86
N GLY A 50 -1.60 18.04 4.31
CA GLY A 50 -2.02 16.83 5.00
C GLY A 50 -2.89 17.13 6.23
N TYR A 51 -2.47 18.10 7.06
CA TYR A 51 -3.26 18.56 8.20
C TYR A 51 -4.56 19.20 7.77
N ARG A 52 -4.52 20.18 6.86
CA ARG A 52 -5.71 20.97 6.51
C ARG A 52 -6.77 20.18 5.78
N VAL A 53 -6.38 19.27 4.91
CA VAL A 53 -7.34 18.36 4.29
C VAL A 53 -7.93 17.42 5.35
N GLY A 54 -7.09 16.84 6.23
CA GLY A 54 -7.61 15.99 7.32
C GLY A 54 -8.61 16.70 8.24
N GLU A 55 -8.31 17.95 8.62
CA GLU A 55 -9.22 18.81 9.39
C GLU A 55 -10.53 19.06 8.65
N PHE A 56 -10.46 19.44 7.38
CA PHE A 56 -11.64 19.66 6.56
C PHE A 56 -12.51 18.40 6.42
N LEU A 57 -11.89 17.24 6.18
CA LEU A 57 -12.61 15.96 6.08
C LEU A 57 -13.27 15.57 7.42
N ARG A 58 -12.65 15.91 8.56
CA ARG A 58 -13.27 15.70 9.88
C ARG A 58 -14.52 16.56 10.03
N ASP A 59 -14.42 17.83 9.69
CA ASP A 59 -15.52 18.79 9.82
C ASP A 59 -16.67 18.45 8.87
N ALA A 60 -16.36 17.98 7.67
CA ALA A 60 -17.33 17.46 6.71
C ALA A 60 -18.00 16.15 7.16
N GLY A 61 -17.44 15.47 8.16
CA GLY A 61 -18.03 14.27 8.76
C GLY A 61 -18.01 13.03 7.87
N VAL A 62 -17.12 12.99 6.87
CA VAL A 62 -17.07 11.91 5.87
C VAL A 62 -16.31 10.67 6.35
N THR A 63 -16.51 9.59 5.61
CA THR A 63 -15.71 8.38 5.70
C THR A 63 -14.43 8.54 4.89
N THR A 64 -13.29 8.16 5.45
CA THR A 64 -12.04 7.98 4.68
C THR A 64 -11.70 6.51 4.57
N ALA A 65 -11.17 6.10 3.41
CA ALA A 65 -10.71 4.74 3.19
C ALA A 65 -9.34 4.72 2.51
N VAL A 66 -8.47 3.79 2.90
CA VAL A 66 -7.17 3.61 2.23
C VAL A 66 -7.22 2.51 1.18
N SER A 67 -6.73 2.84 -0.01
CA SER A 67 -6.57 1.94 -1.15
C SER A 67 -5.09 1.80 -1.52
N GLY A 68 -4.51 0.63 -1.26
CA GLY A 68 -3.06 0.45 -1.33
C GLY A 68 -2.41 1.18 -0.14
N TYR A 69 -1.51 2.12 -0.37
CA TYR A 69 -0.80 2.79 0.73
C TYR A 69 -1.13 4.28 0.87
N CYS A 70 -1.09 4.77 2.11
CA CYS A 70 -1.29 6.18 2.44
C CYS A 70 -0.35 6.57 3.59
N ILE A 71 0.76 7.23 3.25
CA ILE A 71 1.90 7.48 4.15
C ILE A 71 2.11 8.99 4.34
N SER A 72 2.72 9.40 5.45
CA SER A 72 3.11 10.79 5.72
C SER A 72 1.91 11.74 5.70
N SER A 73 1.94 12.80 4.91
CA SER A 73 0.82 13.73 4.77
C SER A 73 -0.47 13.05 4.33
N CYS A 74 -0.41 11.97 3.54
CA CYS A 74 -1.61 11.21 3.20
C CYS A 74 -2.24 10.60 4.46
N SER A 75 -1.45 10.01 5.37
CA SER A 75 -2.01 9.39 6.57
C SER A 75 -2.69 10.41 7.49
N ARG A 76 -2.24 11.68 7.45
CA ARG A 76 -2.93 12.81 8.11
C ARG A 76 -4.28 13.12 7.43
N MET A 77 -4.34 13.14 6.09
CA MET A 77 -5.61 13.30 5.38
C MET A 77 -6.60 12.19 5.75
N PHE A 78 -6.12 10.94 5.74
CA PHE A 78 -6.90 9.77 6.11
C PHE A 78 -7.41 9.82 7.55
N LEU A 79 -6.56 10.15 8.54
CA LEU A 79 -6.95 10.21 9.95
C LEU A 79 -8.03 11.27 10.23
N GLY A 80 -8.18 12.24 9.33
CA GLY A 80 -9.25 13.22 9.32
C GLY A 80 -10.65 12.64 9.26
N GLY A 81 -10.86 11.48 8.62
CA GLY A 81 -12.20 10.88 8.47
C GLY A 81 -12.89 10.63 9.81
N LYS A 82 -14.21 10.87 9.85
CA LYS A 82 -15.06 10.57 11.01
C LYS A 82 -15.25 9.06 11.18
N GLN A 83 -15.38 8.36 10.05
CA GLN A 83 -15.18 6.91 9.96
C GLN A 83 -13.95 6.64 9.09
N ARG A 84 -13.20 5.59 9.43
CA ARG A 84 -11.91 5.29 8.81
C ARG A 84 -11.80 3.79 8.57
N LEU A 85 -11.63 3.38 7.32
CA LEU A 85 -11.61 1.97 6.91
C LEU A 85 -10.43 1.67 5.96
N PHE A 86 -10.20 0.39 5.74
CA PHE A 86 -9.41 -0.07 4.60
C PHE A 86 -10.33 -0.42 3.43
N THR A 87 -9.83 -0.28 2.22
CA THR A 87 -10.52 -0.86 1.05
C THR A 87 -10.13 -2.32 0.84
N ASP A 88 -10.87 -3.01 -0.03
CA ASP A 88 -10.43 -4.28 -0.62
C ASP A 88 -9.86 -4.10 -2.03
N ASP A 89 -9.48 -2.90 -2.46
CA ASP A 89 -8.95 -2.62 -3.79
C ASP A 89 -7.67 -3.40 -4.12
N TYR A 90 -6.78 -3.50 -3.13
CA TYR A 90 -5.46 -4.13 -3.20
C TYR A 90 -5.34 -5.27 -2.17
N PRO A 91 -4.39 -6.21 -2.35
CA PRO A 91 -4.08 -7.21 -1.34
C PRO A 91 -3.85 -6.60 0.05
N ALA A 92 -4.33 -7.29 1.08
CA ALA A 92 -4.33 -6.81 2.45
C ALA A 92 -2.91 -6.55 3.00
N ASP A 93 -1.97 -7.41 2.65
CA ASP A 93 -0.54 -7.34 2.98
C ASP A 93 0.20 -6.21 2.23
N ARG A 94 -0.48 -5.51 1.32
CA ARG A 94 0.02 -4.34 0.59
C ARG A 94 -0.81 -3.09 0.82
N THR A 95 -1.79 -3.16 1.73
CA THR A 95 -2.71 -2.07 2.03
C THR A 95 -2.48 -1.55 3.44
N TYR A 96 -1.94 -0.34 3.58
CA TYR A 96 -1.50 0.17 4.89
C TYR A 96 -1.46 1.70 5.00
N VAL A 97 -1.53 2.17 6.24
CA VAL A 97 -1.39 3.58 6.62
C VAL A 97 -0.08 3.77 7.36
N GLY A 98 0.77 4.69 6.89
CA GLY A 98 2.10 4.94 7.44
C GLY A 98 2.21 6.28 8.15
N PHE A 99 2.63 6.28 9.43
CA PHE A 99 2.85 7.49 10.21
C PHE A 99 4.33 7.72 10.52
N HIS A 100 4.80 8.96 10.38
CA HIS A 100 6.14 9.40 10.73
C HIS A 100 6.20 10.93 10.92
N GLY A 101 7.40 11.47 11.19
CA GLY A 101 7.66 12.91 11.39
C GLY A 101 7.57 13.78 10.13
N HIS A 102 8.16 14.98 10.19
CA HIS A 102 8.40 15.87 9.05
C HIS A 102 9.87 15.82 8.68
N TYR A 103 10.20 15.97 7.40
CA TYR A 103 11.57 15.82 6.91
C TYR A 103 11.97 16.97 6.02
N SER A 104 13.26 17.32 6.05
CA SER A 104 13.88 18.19 5.06
C SER A 104 13.96 17.51 3.69
N ALA A 105 14.33 18.26 2.66
CA ALA A 105 14.57 17.72 1.31
C ALA A 105 15.62 16.59 1.30
N ASP A 106 16.61 16.64 2.20
CA ASP A 106 17.64 15.60 2.36
C ASP A 106 17.16 14.37 3.16
N GLY A 107 15.89 14.36 3.57
CA GLY A 107 15.28 13.25 4.30
C GLY A 107 15.64 13.17 5.78
N ASN A 108 16.17 14.25 6.37
CA ASN A 108 16.48 14.35 7.79
C ASN A 108 15.29 14.90 8.57
N LEU A 109 15.06 14.39 9.79
CA LEU A 109 13.96 14.82 10.65
C LEU A 109 14.02 16.33 10.94
N ASP A 110 12.94 17.04 10.60
CA ASP A 110 12.72 18.43 10.95
C ASP A 110 11.89 18.53 12.24
N ARG A 111 12.58 18.45 13.38
CA ARG A 111 11.98 18.51 14.72
C ARG A 111 11.22 19.82 14.96
N THR A 112 11.73 20.92 14.42
CA THR A 112 11.11 22.24 14.55
C THR A 112 9.76 22.26 13.84
N SER A 113 9.69 21.72 12.62
CA SER A 113 8.45 21.61 11.87
C SER A 113 7.46 20.64 12.54
N VAL A 114 7.91 19.50 13.06
CA VAL A 114 7.08 18.56 13.82
C VAL A 114 6.43 19.25 15.03
N GLN A 115 7.21 20.01 15.80
CA GLN A 115 6.74 20.73 16.98
C GLN A 115 5.79 21.87 16.61
N LYS A 116 6.16 22.73 15.64
CA LYS A 116 5.32 23.86 15.20
C LYS A 116 4.00 23.40 14.60
N GLY A 117 4.00 22.28 13.87
CA GLY A 117 2.78 21.68 13.33
C GLY A 117 1.91 20.98 14.37
N GLY A 118 2.41 20.77 15.59
CA GLY A 118 1.67 20.06 16.64
C GLY A 118 1.37 18.61 16.29
N LEU A 119 2.24 17.92 15.52
CA LEU A 119 1.96 16.58 15.00
C LEU A 119 1.52 15.58 16.08
N TYR A 120 2.19 15.61 17.23
CA TYR A 120 1.87 14.75 18.37
C TYR A 120 0.42 14.95 18.85
N THR A 121 0.04 16.18 19.20
CA THR A 121 -1.30 16.50 19.70
C THR A 121 -2.36 16.31 18.62
N TRP A 122 -2.01 16.60 17.37
CA TRP A 122 -2.88 16.38 16.22
C TRP A 122 -3.24 14.90 16.09
N ILE A 123 -2.25 13.98 16.13
CA ILE A 123 -2.55 12.54 16.03
C ILE A 123 -3.40 12.05 17.20
N LEU A 124 -3.10 12.46 18.43
CA LEU A 124 -3.92 12.09 19.60
C LEU A 124 -5.37 12.55 19.44
N LYS A 125 -5.58 13.76 18.92
CA LYS A 125 -6.93 14.29 18.65
C LYS A 125 -7.67 13.49 17.58
N TYR A 126 -7.07 13.25 16.42
CA TYR A 126 -7.77 12.65 15.27
C TYR A 126 -7.82 11.12 15.29
N SER A 127 -7.05 10.46 16.16
CA SER A 127 -7.23 9.05 16.52
C SER A 127 -8.35 8.82 17.55
N ASP A 128 -9.16 9.85 17.84
CA ASP A 128 -10.22 9.83 18.84
C ASP A 128 -9.71 9.47 20.25
N GLY A 129 -8.48 9.93 20.56
CA GLY A 129 -7.81 9.70 21.84
C GLY A 129 -7.25 8.29 22.04
N LYS A 130 -7.30 7.42 21.01
CA LYS A 130 -6.87 6.01 21.13
C LYS A 130 -5.41 5.76 20.75
N ALA A 131 -4.75 6.68 20.04
CA ALA A 131 -3.34 6.50 19.71
C ALA A 131 -2.50 6.39 20.99
N ASP A 132 -1.58 5.43 21.01
CA ASP A 132 -0.63 5.25 22.10
C ASP A 132 0.37 6.42 22.10
N PRO A 133 0.40 7.25 23.17
CA PRO A 133 1.30 8.40 23.25
C PRO A 133 2.77 8.07 23.05
N ASP A 134 3.25 6.94 23.57
CA ASP A 134 4.67 6.59 23.49
C ASP A 134 5.03 6.05 22.12
N LEU A 135 4.12 5.30 21.50
CA LEU A 135 4.27 4.89 20.11
C LEU A 135 4.24 6.10 19.16
N VAL A 136 3.38 7.09 19.43
CA VAL A 136 3.34 8.36 18.66
C VAL A 136 4.69 9.08 18.77
N LYS A 137 5.23 9.21 19.99
CA LYS A 137 6.56 9.82 20.19
C LYS A 137 7.64 9.06 19.41
N ARG A 138 7.59 7.72 19.37
CA ARG A 138 8.54 6.91 18.58
C ARG A 138 8.48 7.25 17.10
N TRP A 139 7.31 7.23 16.47
CA TRP A 139 7.25 7.40 15.01
C TRP A 139 7.47 8.85 14.54
N ILE A 140 7.13 9.87 15.36
CA ILE A 140 7.42 11.27 14.99
C ILE A 140 8.89 11.65 15.17
N ALA A 141 9.67 10.79 15.84
CA ALA A 141 11.09 10.99 16.12
C ALA A 141 12.03 10.15 15.24
N ILE A 142 11.50 9.42 14.24
CA ILE A 142 12.30 8.66 13.27
C ILE A 142 13.22 9.65 12.53
N GLU A 143 14.54 9.46 12.63
CA GLU A 143 15.56 10.40 12.13
C GLU A 143 15.58 10.55 10.60
N LYS A 144 15.18 9.50 9.89
CA LYS A 144 15.25 9.40 8.42
C LYS A 144 13.89 9.10 7.82
N ASN A 145 13.59 9.73 6.68
CA ASN A 145 12.32 9.61 5.97
C ASN A 145 12.01 8.25 5.33
N LYS A 146 12.78 7.21 5.65
CA LYS A 146 12.57 5.84 5.17
C LYS A 146 11.80 4.97 6.18
N GLY A 147 11.48 5.53 7.35
CA GLY A 147 10.79 4.85 8.44
C GLY A 147 9.34 5.30 8.58
N ALA A 148 8.54 4.42 9.17
CA ALA A 148 7.15 4.70 9.54
C ALA A 148 6.64 3.63 10.51
N ALA A 149 5.62 3.98 11.29
CA ALA A 149 4.71 3.01 11.87
C ALA A 149 3.64 2.66 10.84
N ASN A 150 3.67 1.43 10.33
CA ASN A 150 2.81 0.96 9.23
C ASN A 150 1.68 0.10 9.78
N PHE A 151 0.47 0.64 9.74
CA PHE A 151 -0.75 -0.01 10.18
C PHE A 151 -1.44 -0.68 9.00
N PHE A 152 -1.64 -1.99 9.10
CA PHE A 152 -2.41 -2.80 8.16
C PHE A 152 -3.79 -3.09 8.75
N HIS A 153 -4.65 -3.69 7.92
CA HIS A 153 -5.91 -4.22 8.41
C HIS A 153 -5.67 -5.34 9.45
N PRO A 154 -6.42 -5.42 10.58
CA PRO A 154 -6.13 -6.36 11.67
C PRO A 154 -6.08 -7.85 11.28
N ASP A 155 -6.84 -8.27 10.27
CA ASP A 155 -6.89 -9.65 9.80
C ASP A 155 -5.55 -10.19 9.27
N VAL A 156 -4.64 -9.32 8.79
CA VAL A 156 -3.34 -9.74 8.24
C VAL A 156 -2.44 -10.36 9.31
N SER A 157 -2.73 -10.15 10.59
CA SER A 157 -2.03 -10.80 11.70
C SER A 157 -2.11 -12.33 11.60
N THR A 158 -3.16 -12.88 11.00
CA THR A 158 -3.30 -14.33 10.76
C THR A 158 -2.25 -14.88 9.81
N THR A 159 -1.77 -14.07 8.86
CA THR A 159 -0.79 -14.48 7.84
C THR A 159 0.61 -13.95 8.12
N LEU A 160 0.72 -12.74 8.68
CA LEU A 160 1.99 -12.04 8.93
C LEU A 160 2.43 -12.07 10.39
N GLY A 161 1.64 -12.66 11.29
CA GLY A 161 1.84 -12.67 12.73
C GLY A 161 1.50 -11.35 13.42
N ASN A 162 1.55 -10.21 12.72
CA ASN A 162 1.23 -8.87 13.22
C ASN A 162 0.54 -8.02 12.16
N SER A 163 -0.15 -6.95 12.60
CA SER A 163 -0.79 -5.96 11.73
C SER A 163 -0.21 -4.54 11.86
N LEU A 164 0.84 -4.39 12.67
CA LEU A 164 1.58 -3.15 12.83
C LEU A 164 3.07 -3.45 12.81
N PHE A 165 3.80 -2.73 11.95
CA PHE A 165 5.24 -2.86 11.82
C PHE A 165 5.91 -1.48 11.87
N PHE A 166 6.92 -1.34 12.72
CA PHE A 166 7.68 -0.11 12.94
C PHE A 166 9.03 -0.18 12.24
N CYS A 167 9.21 0.64 11.20
CA CYS A 167 10.49 0.79 10.51
C CYS A 167 11.25 2.01 11.05
N ASP A 168 12.50 1.82 11.48
CA ASP A 168 13.36 2.85 12.10
C ASP A 168 13.90 3.91 11.12
N GLY A 169 13.78 3.65 9.81
CA GLY A 169 14.21 4.54 8.74
C GLY A 169 15.71 4.52 8.42
N GLN A 170 16.51 3.70 9.08
CA GLN A 170 17.95 3.61 8.77
C GLN A 170 18.19 3.04 7.38
N THR A 171 17.39 2.05 6.99
CA THR A 171 17.39 1.47 5.65
C THR A 171 15.97 1.41 5.10
N ALA A 172 15.83 1.50 3.77
CA ALA A 172 14.54 1.28 3.13
C ALA A 172 14.27 -0.23 3.13
N GLN A 173 13.17 -0.64 3.76
CA GLN A 173 12.79 -2.04 3.90
C GLN A 173 11.33 -2.23 3.50
N ASN A 174 10.94 -3.48 3.23
CA ASN A 174 9.53 -3.83 3.15
C ASN A 174 8.90 -3.59 4.53
N PRO A 175 7.77 -2.85 4.66
CA PRO A 175 7.12 -2.63 5.95
C PRO A 175 6.94 -3.89 6.80
N THR A 176 6.60 -5.02 6.18
CA THR A 176 6.35 -6.29 6.90
C THR A 176 7.62 -6.98 7.40
N SER A 177 8.81 -6.45 7.10
CA SER A 177 10.10 -6.97 7.57
C SER A 177 10.65 -6.19 8.77
N CYS A 178 9.96 -5.13 9.21
CA CYS A 178 10.39 -4.26 10.31
C CYS A 178 9.92 -4.79 11.70
N GLU A 179 10.22 -4.06 12.78
CA GLU A 179 9.85 -4.44 14.16
C GLU A 179 8.33 -4.65 14.29
N PRO A 180 7.85 -5.85 14.63
CA PRO A 180 6.44 -6.07 14.90
C PRO A 180 6.03 -5.42 16.22
N ILE A 181 4.90 -4.72 16.22
CA ILE A 181 4.33 -4.12 17.44
C ILE A 181 3.01 -4.83 17.74
N ALA A 182 2.86 -5.38 18.94
CA ALA A 182 1.70 -6.16 19.38
C ALA A 182 0.45 -5.28 19.65
N THR A 183 -0.12 -4.70 18.60
CA THR A 183 -1.40 -4.00 18.57
C THR A 183 -1.90 -3.92 17.12
N ASN A 184 -3.00 -3.20 16.87
CA ASN A 184 -3.58 -3.07 15.54
C ASN A 184 -4.15 -1.67 15.28
N ALA A 185 -4.55 -1.44 14.04
CA ALA A 185 -5.10 -0.17 13.58
C ALA A 185 -6.39 0.24 14.31
N LEU A 186 -7.23 -0.72 14.72
CA LEU A 186 -8.49 -0.44 15.39
C LEU A 186 -8.27 0.01 16.85
N GLU A 187 -7.38 -0.70 17.56
CA GLU A 187 -7.01 -0.39 18.94
C GLU A 187 -6.36 0.98 19.07
N ARG A 188 -5.53 1.38 18.09
CA ARG A 188 -4.85 2.69 18.07
C ARG A 188 -5.68 3.81 17.45
N GLY A 189 -6.93 3.55 17.08
CA GLY A 189 -7.83 4.55 16.47
C GLY A 189 -7.40 5.02 15.08
N VAL A 190 -6.54 4.28 14.40
CA VAL A 190 -6.18 4.54 13.00
C VAL A 190 -7.38 4.24 12.10
N ILE A 191 -8.02 3.09 12.30
CA ILE A 191 -9.34 2.77 11.73
C ILE A 191 -10.41 2.81 12.81
N THR A 192 -11.67 2.97 12.40
CA THR A 192 -12.84 2.91 13.29
C THR A 192 -13.70 1.68 13.04
N ASP A 193 -13.46 0.96 11.95
CA ASP A 193 -14.26 -0.16 11.50
C ASP A 193 -13.37 -1.17 10.75
N VAL A 194 -13.58 -2.46 11.01
CA VAL A 194 -12.87 -3.60 10.42
C VAL A 194 -13.51 -4.09 9.12
N ARG A 195 -14.65 -3.53 8.72
CA ARG A 195 -15.19 -3.80 7.40
C ARG A 195 -14.26 -3.19 6.35
N ARG A 196 -14.20 -3.85 5.19
CA ARG A 196 -13.58 -3.28 3.99
C ARG A 196 -14.66 -2.79 3.06
N VAL A 197 -14.31 -1.76 2.29
CA VAL A 197 -15.18 -1.19 1.25
C VAL A 197 -14.46 -1.25 -0.09
N SER A 198 -15.19 -1.45 -1.17
CA SER A 198 -14.61 -1.37 -2.51
C SER A 198 -14.69 0.07 -3.02
N SER A 199 -13.64 0.55 -3.68
CA SER A 199 -13.77 1.79 -4.43
C SER A 199 -14.72 1.61 -5.62
N PRO A 200 -15.41 2.68 -6.05
CA PRO A 200 -16.33 2.59 -7.19
C PRO A 200 -15.63 2.26 -8.52
N ASP A 201 -14.32 2.52 -8.63
CA ASP A 201 -13.49 2.24 -9.80
C ASP A 201 -12.61 0.97 -9.61
N GLN A 202 -12.87 0.14 -8.59
CA GLN A 202 -12.03 -1.01 -8.28
C GLN A 202 -11.81 -1.94 -9.49
N SER A 203 -12.84 -2.13 -10.31
CA SER A 203 -12.78 -2.98 -11.51
C SER A 203 -11.82 -2.46 -12.58
N THR A 204 -11.46 -1.17 -12.56
CA THR A 204 -10.52 -0.56 -13.50
C THR A 204 -9.08 -0.57 -13.00
N LEU A 205 -8.82 -1.06 -11.78
CA LEU A 205 -7.47 -1.11 -11.23
C LEU A 205 -6.60 -2.10 -12.04
N PRO A 206 -5.37 -1.74 -12.45
CA PRO A 206 -4.54 -2.60 -13.29
C PRO A 206 -4.31 -4.00 -12.70
N GLY A 207 -4.06 -4.09 -11.39
CA GLY A 207 -3.89 -5.37 -10.71
C GLY A 207 -5.17 -6.24 -10.72
N ARG A 208 -6.35 -5.61 -10.66
CA ARG A 208 -7.65 -6.30 -10.72
C ARG A 208 -7.92 -6.82 -12.13
N GLN A 209 -7.70 -5.99 -13.15
CA GLN A 209 -7.82 -6.40 -14.54
C GLN A 209 -6.87 -7.54 -14.88
N ARG A 210 -5.62 -7.47 -14.39
CA ARG A 210 -4.62 -8.51 -14.60
C ARG A 210 -4.99 -9.83 -13.90
N ALA A 211 -5.52 -9.77 -12.68
CA ALA A 211 -6.01 -10.95 -11.98
C ALA A 211 -7.23 -11.60 -12.66
N LEU A 212 -8.11 -10.81 -13.31
CA LEU A 212 -9.23 -11.31 -14.10
C LEU A 212 -8.77 -11.97 -15.41
N GLN A 213 -7.77 -11.39 -16.07
CA GLN A 213 -7.20 -11.94 -17.30
C GLN A 213 -6.42 -13.24 -17.05
N PHE A 214 -5.79 -13.35 -15.88
CA PHE A 214 -4.95 -14.48 -15.48
C PHE A 214 -5.44 -15.05 -14.15
N PRO A 215 -6.62 -15.70 -14.11
CA PRO A 215 -7.18 -16.24 -12.89
C PRO A 215 -6.32 -17.40 -12.35
N PRO A 216 -6.34 -17.66 -11.03
CA PRO A 216 -5.62 -18.80 -10.47
C PRO A 216 -6.18 -20.10 -11.07
N SER A 217 -5.30 -20.95 -11.60
CA SER A 217 -5.68 -22.22 -12.23
C SER A 217 -6.13 -23.29 -11.22
N GLY A 218 -5.82 -23.10 -9.94
CA GLY A 218 -6.00 -24.09 -8.88
C GLY A 218 -4.88 -25.14 -8.79
N TYR A 219 -3.84 -25.04 -9.63
CA TYR A 219 -2.74 -26.01 -9.66
C TYR A 219 -1.91 -26.05 -8.35
N ALA A 220 -1.59 -24.88 -7.78
CA ALA A 220 -0.79 -24.77 -6.55
C ALA A 220 -0.99 -23.42 -5.85
N ALA A 221 -0.66 -23.35 -4.56
CA ALA A 221 -0.43 -22.07 -3.89
C ALA A 221 0.88 -21.44 -4.39
N LEU A 222 0.95 -20.10 -4.45
CA LEU A 222 2.11 -19.39 -4.99
C LEU A 222 3.43 -19.74 -4.29
N ALA A 223 3.39 -19.94 -2.97
CA ALA A 223 4.57 -20.27 -2.16
C ALA A 223 4.89 -21.77 -2.11
N ASP A 224 4.12 -22.64 -2.78
CA ASP A 224 4.35 -24.09 -2.81
C ASP A 224 5.51 -24.43 -3.77
N LEU A 225 6.72 -24.50 -3.21
CA LEU A 225 7.93 -24.85 -3.96
C LEU A 225 7.91 -26.31 -4.46
N ALA A 226 7.14 -27.21 -3.84
CA ALA A 226 7.08 -28.61 -4.26
C ALA A 226 6.29 -28.76 -5.58
N LYS A 227 5.43 -27.79 -5.89
CA LYS A 227 4.65 -27.73 -7.14
C LYS A 227 5.31 -26.91 -8.24
N LEU A 228 6.40 -26.19 -7.95
CA LEU A 228 7.13 -25.41 -8.95
C LEU A 228 7.66 -26.35 -10.07
N PRO A 229 7.25 -26.18 -11.34
CA PRO A 229 7.69 -27.01 -12.47
C PRO A 229 9.13 -26.65 -12.92
N LEU A 230 10.08 -26.69 -11.98
CA LEU A 230 11.48 -26.31 -12.18
C LEU A 230 12.37 -27.20 -11.32
N GLU A 231 13.35 -27.86 -11.95
CA GLU A 231 14.29 -28.78 -11.30
C GLU A 231 15.67 -28.12 -11.06
N SER A 232 15.88 -26.92 -11.61
CA SER A 232 17.11 -26.15 -11.42
C SER A 232 17.17 -25.49 -10.05
N ALA A 233 18.21 -25.80 -9.26
CA ALA A 233 18.45 -25.16 -7.97
C ALA A 233 18.61 -23.63 -8.08
N ALA A 234 19.34 -23.16 -9.10
CA ALA A 234 19.45 -21.73 -9.40
C ALA A 234 18.09 -21.12 -9.78
N GLY A 235 17.27 -21.89 -10.48
CA GLY A 235 15.89 -21.52 -10.79
C GLY A 235 15.02 -21.34 -9.55
N THR A 236 15.11 -22.26 -8.60
CA THR A 236 14.38 -22.19 -7.32
C THR A 236 14.81 -20.96 -6.51
N GLU A 237 16.10 -20.65 -6.45
CA GLU A 237 16.59 -19.41 -5.79
C GLU A 237 16.01 -18.16 -6.48
N GLN A 238 15.95 -18.15 -7.81
CA GLN A 238 15.33 -17.05 -8.56
C GLN A 238 13.82 -16.96 -8.33
N TYR A 239 13.13 -18.09 -8.15
CA TYR A 239 11.72 -18.10 -7.79
C TYR A 239 11.49 -17.51 -6.39
N GLN A 240 12.35 -17.79 -5.42
CA GLN A 240 12.28 -17.16 -4.10
C GLN A 240 12.45 -15.64 -4.18
N ARG A 241 13.35 -15.15 -5.04
CA ARG A 241 13.48 -13.70 -5.31
C ARG A 241 12.23 -13.13 -5.99
N TYR A 242 11.65 -13.88 -6.93
CA TYR A 242 10.38 -13.53 -7.58
C TYR A 242 9.24 -13.37 -6.56
N LEU A 243 9.12 -14.27 -5.57
CA LEU A 243 8.10 -14.20 -4.53
C LEU A 243 8.17 -12.90 -3.69
N GLN A 244 9.36 -12.29 -3.59
CA GLN A 244 9.59 -11.02 -2.89
C GLN A 244 9.51 -9.79 -3.80
N ALA A 245 9.40 -9.99 -5.12
CA ALA A 245 9.41 -8.92 -6.09
C ALA A 245 8.06 -8.17 -6.12
N LYS A 246 8.07 -6.88 -6.44
CA LYS A 246 6.84 -6.08 -6.47
C LYS A 246 5.99 -6.38 -7.71
N PRO A 247 4.65 -6.37 -7.62
CA PRO A 247 3.80 -6.36 -8.80
C PRO A 247 3.97 -5.06 -9.62
N PRO A 248 3.70 -5.08 -10.94
CA PRO A 248 3.35 -6.26 -11.74
C PRO A 248 4.55 -7.21 -11.89
N ARG A 249 4.32 -8.52 -11.83
CA ARG A 249 5.37 -9.54 -11.98
C ARG A 249 4.88 -10.81 -12.68
N ALA A 250 5.77 -11.50 -13.37
CA ALA A 250 5.48 -12.80 -13.98
C ALA A 250 6.68 -13.74 -13.92
N PHE A 251 6.42 -15.03 -13.79
CA PHE A 251 7.40 -16.10 -13.83
C PHE A 251 7.02 -17.13 -14.89
N ALA A 252 7.93 -17.41 -15.81
CA ALA A 252 7.78 -18.38 -16.87
C ALA A 252 8.75 -19.55 -16.69
N VAL A 253 8.31 -20.75 -17.09
CA VAL A 253 9.09 -21.98 -17.07
C VAL A 253 9.11 -22.62 -18.44
N ALA A 254 10.21 -23.32 -18.74
CA ALA A 254 10.33 -24.11 -19.95
C ALA A 254 9.82 -25.55 -19.70
N PRO A 255 9.25 -26.24 -20.72
CA PRO A 255 8.80 -27.64 -20.59
C PRO A 255 9.87 -28.63 -20.12
N THR A 256 11.15 -28.34 -20.39
CA THR A 256 12.28 -29.14 -19.91
C THR A 256 12.51 -29.04 -18.41
N ARG A 257 11.85 -28.10 -17.72
CA ARG A 257 12.00 -27.82 -16.28
C ARG A 257 13.41 -27.39 -15.86
N GLN A 258 14.29 -27.08 -16.82
CA GLN A 258 15.66 -26.63 -16.57
C GLN A 258 15.84 -25.11 -16.71
N HIS A 259 14.94 -24.44 -17.42
CA HIS A 259 15.04 -23.01 -17.73
C HIS A 259 13.80 -22.24 -17.28
N TRP A 260 14.03 -20.97 -16.96
CA TRP A 260 13.02 -20.05 -16.45
C TRP A 260 13.34 -18.62 -16.89
N GLY A 261 12.34 -17.75 -16.77
CA GLY A 261 12.47 -16.31 -16.96
C GLY A 261 11.46 -15.59 -16.08
N TRP A 262 11.86 -14.48 -15.47
CA TRP A 262 10.94 -13.66 -14.68
C TRP A 262 11.24 -12.17 -14.78
N VAL A 263 10.20 -11.37 -14.58
CA VAL A 263 10.22 -9.90 -14.64
C VAL A 263 9.33 -9.36 -13.54
N SER A 264 9.70 -8.20 -12.99
CA SER A 264 8.93 -7.46 -12.00
C SER A 264 9.12 -5.96 -12.22
N GLY A 265 8.04 -5.20 -12.02
CA GLY A 265 7.99 -3.76 -12.23
C GLY A 265 8.04 -3.35 -13.70
N GLY A 266 7.93 -2.03 -13.95
CA GLY A 266 8.04 -1.42 -15.27
C GLY A 266 6.70 -1.11 -15.96
N THR A 267 6.79 -0.41 -17.10
CA THR A 267 5.66 -0.05 -17.99
C THR A 267 5.43 -1.06 -19.12
N ASP A 268 6.34 -2.03 -19.27
CA ASP A 268 6.27 -3.05 -20.31
C ASP A 268 5.39 -4.24 -19.90
N ASP A 269 4.93 -5.01 -20.87
CA ASP A 269 4.25 -6.29 -20.63
C ASP A 269 5.19 -7.29 -19.96
N VAL A 270 5.11 -7.37 -18.63
CA VAL A 270 5.93 -8.26 -17.81
C VAL A 270 5.72 -9.74 -18.15
N ASN A 271 4.56 -10.12 -18.68
CA ASN A 271 4.26 -11.51 -19.07
C ASN A 271 5.06 -11.87 -20.32
N ALA A 272 4.94 -11.06 -21.37
CA ALA A 272 5.68 -11.24 -22.61
C ALA A 272 7.20 -11.21 -22.36
N ALA A 273 7.66 -10.31 -21.50
CA ALA A 273 9.07 -10.20 -21.15
C ALA A 273 9.58 -11.41 -20.34
N ALA A 274 8.78 -11.97 -19.42
CA ALA A 274 9.13 -13.19 -18.69
C ALA A 274 9.23 -14.41 -19.62
N LEU A 275 8.26 -14.57 -20.52
CA LEU A 275 8.26 -15.61 -21.56
C LEU A 275 9.50 -15.47 -22.44
N LYS A 276 9.74 -14.29 -23.01
CA LYS A 276 10.91 -14.04 -23.88
C LYS A 276 12.22 -14.38 -23.18
N ARG A 277 12.42 -13.96 -21.93
CA ARG A 277 13.64 -14.29 -21.16
C ARG A 277 13.83 -15.79 -20.96
N CYS A 278 12.74 -16.52 -20.76
CA CYS A 278 12.77 -17.98 -20.66
C CYS A 278 13.14 -18.61 -22.00
N GLU A 279 12.47 -18.22 -23.08
CA GLU A 279 12.63 -18.78 -24.43
C GLU A 279 14.02 -18.50 -25.00
N ASP A 280 14.57 -17.30 -24.78
CA ASP A 280 15.92 -16.93 -25.22
C ASP A 280 16.99 -17.87 -24.64
N ARG A 281 16.76 -18.42 -23.44
CA ARG A 281 17.65 -19.38 -22.77
C ARG A 281 17.31 -20.83 -23.12
N ALA A 282 16.03 -21.16 -23.12
CA ALA A 282 15.54 -22.53 -23.30
C ALA A 282 15.54 -22.99 -24.76
N LYS A 283 15.58 -22.05 -25.72
CA LYS A 283 15.47 -22.30 -27.17
C LYS A 283 14.21 -23.09 -27.56
N GLN A 284 13.14 -22.92 -26.79
CA GLN A 284 11.82 -23.53 -26.99
C GLN A 284 10.75 -22.62 -26.38
N VAL A 285 9.49 -22.85 -26.75
CA VAL A 285 8.33 -22.13 -26.19
C VAL A 285 8.22 -22.37 -24.68
N CYS A 286 8.10 -21.29 -23.92
CA CYS A 286 7.87 -21.34 -22.48
C CYS A 286 6.40 -21.06 -22.14
N VAL A 287 6.01 -21.37 -20.91
CA VAL A 287 4.66 -21.08 -20.38
C VAL A 287 4.75 -20.28 -19.10
N LEU A 288 3.71 -19.49 -18.82
CA LEU A 288 3.60 -18.77 -17.55
C LEU A 288 3.30 -19.77 -16.43
N TYR A 289 4.13 -19.75 -15.39
CA TYR A 289 3.83 -20.43 -14.14
C TYR A 289 2.96 -19.55 -13.24
N SER A 290 3.35 -18.29 -13.07
CA SER A 290 2.63 -17.34 -12.22
C SER A 290 2.60 -15.93 -12.78
N VAL A 291 1.52 -15.23 -12.44
CA VAL A 291 1.17 -13.87 -12.87
C VAL A 291 0.69 -13.12 -11.62
N ASP A 292 1.51 -12.17 -11.13
CA ASP A 292 1.40 -11.53 -9.81
C ASP A 292 1.34 -12.56 -8.69
N ASP A 293 0.14 -12.73 -8.11
CA ASP A 293 -0.11 -13.58 -6.96
C ASP A 293 -0.85 -14.87 -7.36
N ASN A 294 -1.19 -15.02 -8.65
CA ASN A 294 -1.89 -16.17 -9.18
C ASN A 294 -0.90 -17.15 -9.81
N VAL A 295 -1.02 -18.43 -9.45
CA VAL A 295 -0.45 -19.53 -10.25
C VAL A 295 -1.42 -19.81 -11.39
N VAL A 296 -0.94 -19.73 -12.63
CA VAL A 296 -1.74 -19.91 -13.87
C VAL A 296 -1.33 -21.13 -14.69
N PHE A 297 -0.43 -21.93 -14.13
CA PHE A 297 0.06 -23.17 -14.71
C PHE A 297 -1.02 -24.28 -14.69
N HIS A 298 -1.00 -25.17 -15.67
CA HIS A 298 -1.94 -26.30 -15.80
C HIS A 298 -1.19 -27.62 -15.99
#